data_AF-A0AAW9RI68-F1
#
_entry.id   AF-A0AAW9RI68-F1
#
_cell.length_a   1.000
_cell.length_b   1.000
_cell.length_c   1.000
_cell.angle_alpha   90.00
_cell.angle_beta   90.00
_cell.angle_gamma   90.00
#
_symmetry.space_group_name_H-M   'P 1'
#
loop_
_entity.id
_entity.type
_entity.pdbx_description
1 polymer ?
#
loop_
_entity_poly.entity_id
_entity_poly.type
_entity_poly.pdbx_seq_one_letter_code
_entity_poly.pdbx_strand_id
1 'polypeptide(L)'
;MIASAPIRIVTAWMAAVVLAYLLAATFATGAVVLALRRLEVPLDPGTVFGMVLHDWAGMTGIFLPAVAIGLALALPVAAGLARHRPEWRIGLAVLAGAVALVAVHLILKASFGITPVAVARTIPGLLSQAVAGAAGGGLYAVLRLRRP
;
A
#
# COMPACT_ATOMS: atom_id res chain seq x y z
N MET A 1 -14.41 -25.45 -8.33
CA MET A 1 -15.40 -24.68 -7.55
C MET A 1 -15.24 -23.21 -7.91
N ILE A 2 -16.18 -22.61 -8.65
CA ILE A 2 -16.12 -21.19 -9.05
C ILE A 2 -16.53 -20.36 -7.82
N ALA A 3 -15.63 -19.53 -7.30
CA ALA A 3 -15.94 -18.66 -6.15
C ALA A 3 -17.03 -17.64 -6.53
N SER A 4 -17.97 -17.39 -5.61
CA SER A 4 -19.03 -16.39 -5.80
C SER A 4 -18.46 -14.98 -6.00
N ALA A 5 -19.20 -14.11 -6.69
CA ALA A 5 -18.75 -12.75 -6.98
C ALA A 5 -18.27 -11.95 -5.74
N PRO A 6 -18.96 -12.03 -4.57
CA PRO A 6 -18.49 -11.37 -3.35
C PRO A 6 -17.15 -11.92 -2.85
N ILE A 7 -16.99 -13.24 -2.80
CA ILE A 7 -15.74 -13.88 -2.37
C ILE A 7 -14.58 -13.41 -3.23
N ARG A 8 -14.80 -13.29 -4.54
CA ARG A 8 -13.78 -12.84 -5.50
C ARG A 8 -13.36 -11.38 -5.29
N ILE A 9 -14.31 -10.52 -4.92
CA ILE A 9 -14.03 -9.11 -4.62
C ILE A 9 -13.19 -9.02 -3.34
N VAL A 10 -13.58 -9.76 -2.31
CA VAL A 10 -12.90 -9.75 -1.01
C VAL A 10 -11.48 -10.31 -1.15
N THR A 11 -11.29 -11.43 -1.85
CA THR A 11 -9.93 -12.01 -2.02
C THR A 11 -9.02 -11.11 -2.84
N ALA A 12 -9.52 -10.47 -3.90
CA ALA A 12 -8.74 -9.49 -4.67
C ALA A 12 -8.38 -8.26 -3.82
N TRP A 13 -9.30 -7.79 -2.97
CA TRP A 13 -9.04 -6.70 -2.05
C TRP A 13 -8.00 -7.09 -0.99
N MET A 14 -8.11 -8.26 -0.37
CA MET A 14 -7.12 -8.75 0.59
C MET A 14 -5.73 -8.85 -0.04
N ALA A 15 -5.62 -9.38 -1.26
CA ALA A 15 -4.36 -9.45 -1.98
C ALA A 15 -3.77 -8.06 -2.25
N ALA A 16 -4.60 -7.08 -2.63
CA ALA A 16 -4.19 -5.70 -2.84
C ALA A 16 -3.71 -5.02 -1.55
N VAL A 17 -4.41 -5.24 -0.43
CA VAL A 17 -4.04 -4.73 0.90
C VAL A 17 -2.68 -5.29 1.32
N VAL A 18 -2.50 -6.62 1.22
CA VAL A 18 -1.24 -7.28 1.58
C VAL A 18 -0.11 -6.74 0.72
N LEU A 19 -0.28 -6.67 -0.61
CA LEU A 19 0.77 -6.16 -1.50
C LEU A 19 1.14 -4.70 -1.16
N ALA A 20 0.15 -3.82 -1.02
CA ALA A 20 0.38 -2.41 -0.71
C ALA A 20 1.09 -2.23 0.63
N TYR A 21 0.65 -2.96 1.66
CA TYR A 21 1.26 -2.94 2.99
C TYR A 21 2.72 -3.39 2.96
N LEU A 22 3.00 -4.56 2.37
CA LEU A 22 4.35 -5.13 2.35
C LEU A 22 5.32 -4.25 1.55
N LEU A 23 4.90 -3.70 0.41
CA LEU A 23 5.72 -2.75 -0.35
C LEU A 23 5.96 -1.46 0.43
N ALA A 24 4.91 -0.89 1.02
CA ALA A 24 5.00 0.34 1.80
C ALA A 24 5.97 0.21 2.99
N ALA A 25 5.86 -0.88 3.75
CA ALA A 25 6.76 -1.21 4.86
C ALA A 25 8.19 -1.45 4.36
N THR A 26 8.37 -2.18 3.26
CA THR A 26 9.70 -2.43 2.67
C THR A 26 10.37 -1.14 2.20
N PHE A 27 9.63 -0.20 1.62
CA PHE A 27 10.16 1.12 1.26
C PHE A 27 10.53 1.95 2.49
N ALA A 28 9.77 1.83 3.59
CA ALA A 28 10.11 2.44 4.86
C ALA A 28 11.45 1.90 5.39
N THR A 29 11.61 0.57 5.43
CA THR A 29 12.86 -0.08 5.83
C THR A 29 14.02 0.34 4.93
N GLY A 30 13.82 0.37 3.61
CA GLY A 30 14.85 0.76 2.65
C GLY A 30 15.37 2.18 2.88
N ALA A 31 14.49 3.11 3.26
CA ALA A 31 14.89 4.47 3.59
C ALA A 31 15.72 4.54 4.89
N VAL A 32 15.37 3.74 5.90
CA VAL A 32 16.15 3.62 7.14
C VAL A 32 17.52 3.01 6.86
N VAL A 33 17.58 1.93 6.08
CA VAL A 33 18.84 1.28 5.66
C VAL A 33 19.74 2.28 4.92
N LEU A 34 19.18 3.06 3.99
CA LEU A 34 19.94 4.06 3.26
C LEU A 34 20.48 5.15 4.20
N ALA A 35 19.69 5.59 5.18
CA ALA A 35 20.14 6.56 6.17
C ALA A 35 21.28 6.01 7.06
N LEU A 36 21.14 4.77 7.54
CA LEU A 36 22.18 4.10 8.34
C LEU A 36 23.49 3.92 7.57
N ARG A 37 23.42 3.53 6.29
CA ARG A 37 24.61 3.42 5.44
C ARG A 37 25.30 4.76 5.20
N ARG A 38 24.55 5.86 5.13
CA ARG A 38 25.13 7.22 5.04
C ARG A 38 25.83 7.66 6.33
N LEU A 39 25.50 7.03 7.45
CA LEU A 39 26.17 7.20 8.74
C LEU A 39 27.27 6.16 8.96
N GLU A 40 27.67 5.44 7.90
CA GLU A 40 28.74 4.44 7.93
C GLU A 40 28.48 3.29 8.92
N VAL A 41 27.21 3.06 9.28
CA VAL A 41 26.82 1.92 10.11
C VAL A 41 26.95 0.64 9.28
N PRO A 42 27.78 -0.33 9.71
CA PRO A 42 27.92 -1.59 9.00
C PRO A 42 26.63 -2.41 9.14
N LEU A 43 26.00 -2.71 8.01
CA LEU A 43 24.79 -3.51 7.94
C LEU A 43 25.03 -4.68 6.99
N ASP A 44 25.06 -5.89 7.54
CA ASP A 44 25.09 -7.12 6.77
C ASP A 44 23.69 -7.43 6.19
N PRO A 45 23.59 -8.28 5.16
CA PRO A 45 22.31 -8.67 4.57
C PRO A 45 21.32 -9.30 5.57
N GLY A 46 21.81 -10.04 6.57
CA GLY A 46 20.97 -10.67 7.60
C GLY A 46 20.28 -9.63 8.47
N THR A 47 21.02 -8.59 8.89
CA THR A 47 20.43 -7.46 9.63
C THR A 47 19.39 -6.72 8.79
N VAL A 48 19.66 -6.47 7.50
CA VAL A 48 18.68 -5.82 6.60
C VAL A 48 17.41 -6.64 6.47
N PHE A 49 17.53 -7.95 6.28
CA PHE A 49 16.39 -8.85 6.21
C PHE A 49 15.59 -8.87 7.53
N GLY A 50 16.29 -8.90 8.67
CA GLY A 50 15.68 -8.81 10.00
C GLY A 50 14.88 -7.53 10.20
N MET A 51 15.40 -6.38 9.73
CA MET A 51 14.67 -5.10 9.77
C MET A 51 13.38 -5.12 8.94
N VAL A 52 13.41 -5.72 7.75
CA VAL A 52 12.20 -5.85 6.92
C VAL A 52 11.13 -6.67 7.63
N LEU A 53 11.51 -7.84 8.18
CA LEU A 53 10.57 -8.67 8.93
C LEU A 53 10.05 -7.99 10.20
N HIS A 54 10.92 -7.25 10.88
CA HIS A 54 10.54 -6.49 12.07
C HIS A 54 9.51 -5.41 11.73
N ASP A 55 9.73 -4.61 10.68
CA ASP A 55 8.77 -3.60 10.24
C ASP A 55 7.46 -4.23 9.75
N TRP A 56 7.53 -5.35 9.03
CA TRP A 56 6.35 -6.10 8.60
C TRP A 56 5.50 -6.60 9.76
N ALA A 57 6.10 -6.99 10.88
CA ALA A 57 5.36 -7.40 12.07
C ALA A 57 4.90 -6.18 12.90
N GLY A 58 5.80 -5.23 13.13
CA GLY A 58 5.61 -4.09 14.01
C GLY A 58 4.58 -3.08 13.50
N MET A 59 4.38 -2.97 12.19
CA MET A 59 3.42 -2.03 11.62
C MET A 59 1.99 -2.59 11.49
N THR A 60 1.76 -3.88 11.79
CA THR A 60 0.46 -4.53 11.59
C THR A 60 -0.66 -3.94 12.45
N GLY A 61 -0.37 -3.48 13.67
CA GLY A 61 -1.39 -3.02 14.61
C GLY A 61 -2.10 -1.72 14.20
N ILE A 62 -1.43 -0.87 13.41
CA ILE A 62 -1.97 0.45 13.02
C ILE A 62 -2.01 0.60 11.50
N PHE A 63 -0.90 0.32 10.83
CA PHE A 63 -0.74 0.67 9.43
C PHE A 63 -1.51 -0.28 8.51
N LEU A 64 -1.50 -1.58 8.78
CA LEU A 64 -2.25 -2.56 7.98
C LEU A 64 -3.77 -2.29 8.00
N PRO A 65 -4.44 -2.08 9.16
CA PRO A 65 -5.84 -1.66 9.20
C PRO A 65 -6.11 -0.37 8.44
N ALA A 66 -5.23 0.64 8.56
CA ALA A 66 -5.40 1.90 7.86
C ALA A 66 -5.32 1.73 6.33
N VAL A 67 -4.38 0.94 5.83
CA VAL A 67 -4.28 0.57 4.41
C VAL A 67 -5.52 -0.19 3.95
N ALA A 68 -5.99 -1.16 4.76
CA ALA A 68 -7.18 -1.95 4.46
C ALA A 68 -8.42 -1.07 4.28
N ILE A 69 -8.66 -0.16 5.23
CA ILE A 69 -9.77 0.80 5.19
C ILE A 69 -9.61 1.76 4.01
N GLY A 70 -8.42 2.33 3.82
CA GLY A 70 -8.15 3.25 2.71
C GLY A 70 -8.47 2.65 1.34
N LEU A 71 -8.02 1.42 1.10
CA LEU A 71 -8.31 0.70 -0.15
C LEU A 71 -9.77 0.24 -0.24
N ALA A 72 -10.39 -0.16 0.88
CA ALA A 72 -11.80 -0.53 0.91
C ALA A 72 -12.73 0.64 0.51
N LEU A 73 -12.33 1.88 0.82
CA LEU A 73 -13.05 3.09 0.43
C LEU A 73 -12.71 3.55 -0.99
N ALA A 74 -11.44 3.54 -1.37
CA ALA A 74 -10.99 4.10 -2.65
C ALA A 74 -11.36 3.23 -3.87
N LEU A 75 -11.27 1.90 -3.75
CA LEU A 75 -11.50 0.99 -4.88
C LEU A 75 -12.96 0.96 -5.38
N PRO A 76 -14.00 1.01 -4.52
CA PRO A 76 -15.39 1.18 -4.97
C PRO A 76 -15.61 2.49 -5.73
N VAL A 77 -14.98 3.58 -5.29
CA VAL A 77 -15.06 4.88 -6.00
C VAL A 77 -14.46 4.75 -7.41
N ALA A 78 -13.27 4.16 -7.52
CA ALA A 78 -12.66 3.87 -8.82
C ALA A 78 -13.54 2.97 -9.69
N ALA A 79 -14.15 1.94 -9.10
CA ALA A 79 -15.06 1.04 -9.81
C ALA A 79 -16.31 1.76 -10.31
N GLY A 80 -16.86 2.71 -9.56
CA GLY A 80 -17.99 3.55 -9.95
C GLY A 80 -17.63 4.47 -11.12
N LEU A 81 -16.48 5.12 -11.07
CA LEU A 81 -15.96 5.94 -12.17
C LEU A 81 -15.72 5.10 -13.44
N ALA A 82 -15.17 3.90 -13.28
CA ALA A 82 -14.92 2.98 -14.39
C ALA A 82 -16.20 2.48 -15.07
N ARG A 83 -17.40 2.65 -14.49
CA ARG A 83 -18.68 2.36 -15.18
C ARG A 83 -18.92 3.30 -16.36
N HIS A 84 -18.43 4.54 -16.26
CA HIS A 84 -18.61 5.56 -17.29
C HIS A 84 -17.48 5.52 -18.33
N ARG A 85 -16.30 5.05 -17.93
CA ARG A 85 -15.08 4.96 -18.74
C ARG A 85 -14.36 3.63 -18.52
N PRO A 86 -14.90 2.50 -19.03
CA PRO A 86 -14.37 1.16 -18.79
C PRO A 86 -12.92 0.98 -19.24
N GLU A 87 -12.49 1.73 -20.26
CA GLU A 87 -11.12 1.73 -20.80
C GLU A 87 -10.08 2.19 -19.78
N TRP A 88 -10.48 3.00 -18.79
CA TRP A 88 -9.61 3.52 -17.73
C TRP A 88 -9.61 2.68 -16.46
N ARG A 89 -10.29 1.52 -16.43
CA ARG A 89 -10.52 0.74 -15.21
C ARG A 89 -9.24 0.41 -14.42
N ILE A 90 -8.15 0.04 -15.11
CA ILE A 90 -6.87 -0.23 -14.45
C ILE A 90 -6.27 1.09 -13.95
N GLY A 91 -6.19 2.12 -14.79
CA GLY A 91 -5.63 3.41 -14.43
C GLY A 91 -6.34 4.05 -13.23
N LEU A 92 -7.67 3.96 -13.18
CA LEU A 92 -8.48 4.43 -12.06
C LEU A 92 -8.19 3.68 -10.76
N ALA A 93 -8.01 2.36 -10.82
CA ALA A 93 -7.67 1.57 -9.63
C ALA A 93 -6.25 1.86 -9.14
N VAL A 94 -5.28 2.00 -10.06
CA VAL A 94 -3.91 2.41 -9.77
C VAL A 94 -3.88 3.78 -9.08
N LEU A 95 -4.58 4.76 -9.66
CA LEU A 95 -4.68 6.10 -9.08
C LEU A 95 -5.35 6.08 -7.71
N ALA A 96 -6.45 5.34 -7.57
CA ALA A 96 -7.16 5.22 -6.30
C ALA A 96 -6.31 4.57 -5.21
N GLY A 97 -5.52 3.56 -5.55
CA GLY A 97 -4.57 2.95 -4.62
C GLY A 97 -3.47 3.93 -4.17
N ALA A 98 -2.92 4.70 -5.10
CA ALA A 98 -1.92 5.72 -4.81
C ALA A 98 -2.49 6.81 -3.87
N VAL A 99 -3.66 7.35 -4.21
CA VAL A 99 -4.35 8.36 -3.42
C VAL A 99 -4.72 7.81 -2.04
N ALA A 100 -5.18 6.57 -1.95
CA ALA A 100 -5.51 5.93 -0.67
C ALA A 100 -4.31 5.92 0.29
N LEU A 101 -3.13 5.49 -0.16
CA LEU A 101 -1.96 5.42 0.72
C LEU A 101 -1.43 6.81 1.09
N VAL A 102 -1.48 7.79 0.17
CA VAL A 102 -1.18 9.18 0.52
C VAL A 102 -2.15 9.70 1.58
N ALA A 103 -3.46 9.49 1.38
CA ALA A 103 -4.51 9.93 2.29
C ALA A 103 -4.37 9.29 3.67
N VAL A 104 -4.06 7.99 3.75
CA VAL A 104 -3.79 7.29 5.02
C VAL A 104 -2.71 8.01 5.83
N HIS A 105 -1.59 8.38 5.21
CA HIS A 105 -0.52 9.09 5.92
C HIS A 105 -0.93 10.49 6.37
N LEU A 106 -1.64 11.23 5.51
CA LEU A 106 -2.10 12.58 5.85
C LEU A 106 -3.14 12.57 6.97
N ILE A 107 -4.08 11.62 6.94
CA ILE A 107 -5.11 11.46 7.96
C ILE A 107 -4.48 11.02 9.28
N LEU A 108 -3.59 10.03 9.28
CA LEU A 108 -2.92 9.60 10.52
C LEU A 108 -2.14 10.74 11.17
N LYS A 109 -1.47 11.57 10.36
CA LYS A 109 -0.78 12.77 10.84
C LYS A 109 -1.74 13.82 11.38
N ALA A 110 -2.83 14.10 10.68
CA ALA A 110 -3.79 15.13 11.07
C ALA A 110 -4.63 14.74 12.30
N SER A 111 -5.03 13.48 12.40
CA SER A 111 -5.93 12.99 13.45
C SER A 111 -5.22 12.60 14.74
N PHE A 112 -4.02 12.03 14.64
CA PHE A 112 -3.32 11.46 15.80
C PHE A 112 -1.96 12.10 16.07
N GLY A 113 -1.50 13.02 15.21
CA GLY A 113 -0.17 13.62 15.33
C GLY A 113 0.97 12.64 15.05
N ILE A 114 0.67 11.42 14.61
CA ILE A 114 1.67 10.36 14.38
C ILE A 114 1.98 10.22 12.90
N THR A 115 3.18 9.74 12.59
CA THR A 115 3.51 9.23 11.26
C THR A 115 4.15 7.87 11.46
N PRO A 116 3.36 6.76 11.40
CA PRO A 116 3.86 5.43 11.73
C PRO A 116 5.02 5.02 10.81
N VAL A 117 4.95 5.45 9.56
CA VAL A 117 5.99 5.28 8.55
C VAL A 117 6.82 6.57 8.47
N ALA A 118 7.98 6.59 9.13
CA ALA A 118 8.79 7.80 9.25
C ALA A 118 9.19 8.42 7.90
N VAL A 119 9.43 7.59 6.87
CA VAL A 119 9.83 8.07 5.54
C VAL A 119 8.77 8.98 4.90
N ALA A 120 7.49 8.77 5.21
CA ALA A 120 6.37 9.54 4.68
C ALA A 120 6.33 11.02 5.15
N ARG A 121 7.25 11.43 6.04
CA ARG A 121 7.44 12.84 6.43
C ARG A 121 8.10 13.68 5.33
N THR A 122 8.73 13.03 4.36
CA THR A 122 9.38 13.68 3.21
C THR A 122 8.54 13.48 1.95
N ILE A 123 8.64 14.40 0.97
CA ILE A 123 7.95 14.23 -0.31
C ILE A 123 8.39 12.94 -1.04
N PRO A 124 9.70 12.64 -1.20
CA PRO A 124 10.13 11.40 -1.85
C PRO A 124 9.61 10.15 -1.15
N GLY A 125 9.58 10.16 0.18
CA GLY A 125 9.01 9.07 0.96
C GLY A 125 7.51 8.93 0.77
N LEU A 126 6.75 10.03 0.77
CA LEU A 126 5.32 9.97 0.52
C LEU A 126 4.99 9.45 -0.89
N LEU A 127 5.82 9.80 -1.89
CA LEU A 127 5.71 9.27 -3.25
C LEU A 127 6.00 7.77 -3.31
N SER A 128 6.96 7.24 -2.54
CA SER A 128 7.17 5.78 -2.49
C SER A 128 5.97 5.06 -1.89
N GLN A 129 5.29 5.65 -0.92
CA GLN A 129 4.03 5.12 -0.38
C GLN A 129 2.91 5.16 -1.43
N ALA A 130 2.83 6.22 -2.23
CA ALA A 130 1.89 6.30 -3.35
C ALA A 130 2.15 5.17 -4.37
N VAL A 131 3.41 4.86 -4.67
CA VAL A 131 3.79 3.73 -5.55
C VAL A 131 3.36 2.38 -4.95
N ALA A 132 3.54 2.17 -3.65
CA ALA A 132 3.05 0.96 -2.99
C ALA A 132 1.52 0.83 -3.11
N GLY A 133 0.79 1.94 -2.99
CA GLY A 133 -0.66 1.97 -3.12
C GLY A 133 -1.11 1.71 -4.54
N ALA A 134 -0.43 2.32 -5.51
CA ALA A 134 -0.62 2.11 -6.94
C ALA A 134 -0.49 0.63 -7.32
N ALA A 135 0.53 -0.05 -6.79
CA ALA A 135 0.74 -1.48 -6.99
C ALA A 135 -0.42 -2.32 -6.44
N GLY A 136 -0.91 -2.02 -5.23
CA GLY A 136 -2.09 -2.67 -4.65
C GLY A 136 -3.35 -2.47 -5.50
N GLY A 137 -3.64 -1.23 -5.90
CA GLY A 137 -4.79 -0.91 -6.77
C GLY A 137 -4.71 -1.57 -8.14
N GLY A 138 -3.53 -1.61 -8.74
CA GLY A 138 -3.26 -2.32 -9.99
C GLY A 138 -3.51 -3.83 -9.86
N LEU A 139 -2.99 -4.46 -8.81
CA LEU A 139 -3.23 -5.88 -8.53
C LEU A 139 -4.72 -6.17 -8.38
N TYR A 140 -5.46 -5.35 -7.63
CA TYR A 140 -6.91 -5.48 -7.51
C TYR A 140 -7.61 -5.49 -8.86
N ALA A 141 -7.31 -4.51 -9.71
CA ALA A 141 -7.91 -4.39 -11.04
C ALA A 141 -7.58 -5.58 -11.95
N VAL A 142 -6.33 -6.06 -11.91
CA VAL A 142 -5.88 -7.21 -12.69
C VAL A 142 -6.59 -8.49 -12.23
N LEU A 143 -6.66 -8.76 -10.92
CA LEU A 143 -7.38 -9.92 -10.39
C LEU A 143 -8.88 -9.87 -10.71
N ARG A 144 -9.45 -8.66 -10.74
CA ARG A 144 -10.84 -8.39 -11.18
C ARG A 144 -11.05 -8.55 -12.70
N LEU A 145 -10.01 -8.37 -13.52
CA LEU A 145 -10.04 -8.48 -15.00
C LEU A 145 -9.82 -9.91 -15.49
N ARG A 146 -9.06 -10.72 -14.74
CA ARG A 146 -8.40 -11.90 -15.30
C ARG A 146 -9.28 -13.10 -15.67
N ARG A 147 -10.61 -13.09 -15.56
CA ARG A 147 -11.43 -14.24 -16.03
C ARG A 147 -12.81 -13.84 -16.61
N PRO A 148 -13.24 -14.50 -17.72
CA PRO A 148 -14.54 -14.30 -18.37
C PRO A 148 -15.71 -14.66 -17.45
#